data_AF-A0A433A2R6-F1
#
_entry.id   AF-A0A433A2R6-F1
#
_cell.length_a   1.000
_cell.length_b   1.000
_cell.length_c   1.000
_cell.angle_alpha   90.00
_cell.angle_beta   90.00
_cell.angle_gamma   90.00
#
_symmetry.space_group_name_H-M   'P 1'
#
loop_
_entity.id
_entity.type
_entity.pdbx_description
1 polymer ?
#
loop_
_entity_poly.entity_id
_entity_poly.type
_entity_poly.pdbx_seq_one_letter_code
_entity_poly.pdbx_strand_id
1 'polypeptide(L)'
;MAFLQTAQLAHFRLPAIENEAPKTFAPNSAERKQLAEALKHVKANAPYIVPCFVNGVKVETGNFDEQRNPSDHNTVLAKYHQADSTLIDKAIRGALAAKTKWEAMPFSDRATIFLKAADLLANKYRYKVLAATMLGQGKNAWQAEIDACDELVDFWRFNAKYAEELYSQQPPKNSPGVWNRVEYRALEGFVFAVSPFNFTAIAGNLVGAPALMGNVVLWKPSPAATLSNWFVYEILLEAGIPAGVIQFVPGPAPEICERVLANPDFASLHFTGSTNVFRKLWKDIGNNIEKYRSYPRIVGETGGKNFHVLHKSLDRSGVHNAAIQTIRGAFEYQGQKCSATSRVYVADNLLTQFKEFLLQEHAKISVGTVEGWYSFVPANFLGPVINKAAFDKVKSYIKWAEDDDESDVIAGGTYDDSKGYFIQPTIIFTNNPKSKTMVEEIFGPVVTISSYAADKYEETLHLVNESTQYALTGSLFAKDREAIVIGNNILRNAAGNFYINDKSTGAVVGQQPFGGGRGSGTNDKAGSWSLVIFLFYFFWFTLVFNMLFRVTTISGFPLQPFPATTLRLRPRHQGEFQRGDRVPLPVKPDIRGTRCLHCRFTKLPLFESMDRSIR
;
A
#
# COMPACT_ATOMS: atom_id res chain seq x y z
N MET A 1 -4.40 4.86 38.98
CA MET A 1 -3.23 4.84 38.07
C MET A 1 -2.67 6.24 38.01
N ALA A 2 -1.34 6.43 38.03
CA ALA A 2 -0.76 7.73 37.69
C ALA A 2 -0.86 7.91 36.17
N PHE A 3 -1.47 9.00 35.71
CA PHE A 3 -1.46 9.35 34.28
C PHE A 3 -0.06 9.82 33.89
N LEU A 4 0.46 9.32 32.77
CA LEU A 4 1.69 9.81 32.16
C LEU A 4 1.44 11.20 31.56
N GLN A 5 1.51 12.24 32.40
CA GLN A 5 1.50 13.63 31.94
C GLN A 5 2.87 13.98 31.34
N THR A 6 3.13 13.51 30.13
CA THR A 6 4.25 13.99 29.33
C THR A 6 4.02 15.48 29.02
N ALA A 7 4.99 16.33 29.36
CA ALA A 7 4.80 17.77 29.38
C ALA A 7 4.63 18.34 27.96
N GLN A 8 3.44 18.82 27.62
CA GLN A 8 3.10 19.45 26.33
C GLN A 8 3.66 20.89 26.20
N LEU A 9 4.90 21.10 26.66
CA LEU A 9 5.58 22.41 26.69
C LEU A 9 6.27 22.77 25.36
N ALA A 10 6.27 21.85 24.39
CA ALA A 10 6.85 22.04 23.07
C ALA A 10 6.04 21.33 21.98
N HIS A 11 6.08 21.88 20.77
CA HIS A 11 5.69 21.15 19.57
C HIS A 11 6.92 20.40 19.03
N PHE A 12 6.98 19.11 19.28
CA PHE A 12 7.98 18.24 18.66
C PHE A 12 7.80 18.23 17.14
N ARG A 13 8.90 18.10 16.40
CA ARG A 13 8.93 17.90 14.96
C ARG A 13 9.88 16.76 14.63
N LEU A 14 9.54 15.95 13.64
CA LEU A 14 10.44 14.93 13.11
C LEU A 14 11.63 15.57 12.35
N PRO A 15 12.79 14.90 12.30
CA PRO A 15 13.85 15.24 11.36
C PRO A 15 13.38 15.16 9.91
N ALA A 16 14.19 15.71 8.98
CA ALA A 16 13.98 15.47 7.55
C ALA A 16 14.00 13.96 7.25
N ILE A 17 13.08 13.51 6.40
CA ILE A 17 12.93 12.10 6.02
C ILE A 17 13.18 11.95 4.52
N GLU A 18 14.19 11.15 4.21
CA GLU A 18 14.57 10.70 2.87
C GLU A 18 14.27 9.21 2.72
N ASN A 19 14.15 8.75 1.47
CA ASN A 19 14.08 7.33 1.15
C ASN A 19 15.38 6.60 1.54
N GLU A 20 15.27 5.36 2.02
CA GLU A 20 16.43 4.50 2.28
C GLU A 20 17.21 4.20 0.99
N ALA A 21 18.54 4.31 1.05
CA ALA A 21 19.39 4.18 -0.14
C ALA A 21 19.68 2.69 -0.45
N PRO A 22 19.19 2.12 -1.57
CA PRO A 22 19.33 0.69 -1.87
C PRO A 22 20.79 0.29 -2.06
N LYS A 23 21.19 -0.85 -1.50
CA LYS A 23 22.51 -1.45 -1.76
C LYS A 23 22.46 -2.31 -3.03
N THR A 24 23.52 -2.28 -3.84
CA THR A 24 23.51 -2.89 -5.19
C THR A 24 24.05 -4.32 -5.24
N PHE A 25 24.76 -4.77 -4.20
CA PHE A 25 25.39 -6.10 -4.11
C PHE A 25 26.34 -6.40 -5.26
N ALA A 26 26.99 -5.35 -5.80
CA ALA A 26 27.98 -5.46 -6.86
C ALA A 26 29.11 -6.45 -6.51
N PRO A 27 29.74 -7.13 -7.49
CA PRO A 27 30.83 -8.07 -7.22
C PRO A 27 31.89 -7.48 -6.29
N ASN A 28 32.31 -8.28 -5.30
CA ASN A 28 33.27 -7.94 -4.25
C ASN A 28 32.89 -6.84 -3.23
N SER A 29 31.70 -6.22 -3.32
CA SER A 29 31.26 -5.20 -2.37
C SER A 29 31.03 -5.72 -0.95
N ALA A 30 30.90 -4.81 0.02
CA ALA A 30 30.78 -5.15 1.44
C ALA A 30 29.42 -5.80 1.75
N GLU A 31 28.33 -5.20 1.25
CA GLU A 31 26.97 -5.71 1.39
C GLU A 31 26.81 -7.09 0.75
N ARG A 32 27.52 -7.38 -0.36
CA ARG A 32 27.50 -8.69 -1.02
C ARG A 32 28.06 -9.78 -0.11
N LYS A 33 29.13 -9.47 0.64
CA LYS A 33 29.75 -10.38 1.61
C LYS A 33 28.88 -10.55 2.85
N GLN A 34 28.35 -9.45 3.40
CA GLN A 34 27.49 -9.48 4.58
C GLN A 34 26.17 -10.24 4.33
N LEU A 35 25.54 -10.07 3.16
CA LEU A 35 24.35 -10.83 2.77
C LEU A 35 24.68 -12.31 2.49
N ALA A 36 25.83 -12.61 1.86
CA ALA A 36 26.29 -13.99 1.68
C ALA A 36 26.55 -14.72 3.01
N GLU A 37 27.06 -14.01 4.02
CA GLU A 37 27.26 -14.52 5.37
C GLU A 37 25.93 -14.70 6.11
N ALA A 38 25.02 -13.72 6.02
CA ALA A 38 23.69 -13.83 6.61
C ALA A 38 22.85 -14.99 6.00
N LEU A 39 22.95 -15.23 4.68
CA LEU A 39 22.32 -16.37 4.02
C LEU A 39 22.83 -17.71 4.57
N LYS A 40 24.16 -17.85 4.73
CA LYS A 40 24.76 -19.03 5.37
C LYS A 40 24.30 -19.19 6.81
N HIS A 41 24.30 -18.09 7.59
CA HIS A 41 23.91 -18.12 9.00
C HIS A 41 22.44 -18.50 9.19
N VAL A 42 21.51 -17.88 8.45
CA VAL A 42 20.08 -18.21 8.52
C VAL A 42 19.84 -19.66 8.09
N LYS A 43 20.49 -20.13 7.03
CA LYS A 43 20.36 -21.53 6.60
C LYS A 43 20.96 -22.54 7.59
N ALA A 44 22.07 -22.22 8.24
CA ALA A 44 22.70 -23.09 9.24
C ALA A 44 21.94 -23.19 10.56
N ASN A 45 21.04 -22.25 10.86
CA ASN A 45 20.17 -22.25 12.04
C ASN A 45 18.73 -22.74 11.72
N ALA A 46 18.49 -23.24 10.50
CA ALA A 46 17.20 -23.81 10.13
C ALA A 46 17.04 -25.26 10.68
N PRO A 47 15.84 -25.68 11.10
CA PRO A 47 14.59 -24.91 11.14
C PRO A 47 14.51 -23.98 12.36
N TYR A 48 14.20 -22.71 12.15
CA TYR A 48 13.85 -21.78 13.24
C TYR A 48 12.54 -22.20 13.91
N ILE A 49 12.51 -22.22 15.25
CA ILE A 49 11.27 -22.37 16.02
C ILE A 49 10.64 -20.99 16.23
N VAL A 50 9.54 -20.72 15.54
CA VAL A 50 8.82 -19.44 15.63
C VAL A 50 7.61 -19.58 16.56
N PRO A 51 7.55 -18.86 17.69
CA PRO A 51 6.44 -18.93 18.62
C PRO A 51 5.27 -18.05 18.16
N CYS A 52 4.08 -18.32 18.71
CA CYS A 52 3.10 -17.24 18.84
C CYS A 52 3.62 -16.24 19.90
N PHE A 53 3.27 -14.96 19.79
CA PHE A 53 3.66 -13.97 20.80
C PHE A 53 2.45 -13.15 21.22
N VAL A 54 2.08 -13.30 22.48
CA VAL A 54 0.82 -12.78 23.04
C VAL A 54 1.10 -12.17 24.40
N ASN A 55 0.69 -10.92 24.59
CA ASN A 55 0.75 -10.19 25.86
C ASN A 55 2.16 -10.04 26.44
N GLY A 56 3.18 -9.89 25.57
CA GLY A 56 4.58 -9.71 25.98
C GLY A 56 5.37 -11.00 26.20
N VAL A 57 4.76 -12.17 25.98
CA VAL A 57 5.43 -13.47 26.14
C VAL A 57 5.34 -14.33 24.87
N LYS A 58 6.38 -15.13 24.66
CA LYS A 58 6.36 -16.25 23.70
C LYS A 58 5.36 -17.31 24.19
N VAL A 59 4.62 -17.91 23.26
CA VAL A 59 3.66 -18.98 23.51
C VAL A 59 3.95 -20.12 22.54
N GLU A 60 4.35 -21.24 23.10
CA GLU A 60 4.69 -22.48 22.40
C GLU A 60 3.50 -23.43 22.53
N THR A 61 2.67 -23.51 21.48
CA THR A 61 1.38 -24.24 21.50
C THR A 61 1.51 -25.74 21.28
N GLY A 62 2.71 -26.26 21.02
CA GLY A 62 2.97 -27.65 20.63
C GLY A 62 2.45 -28.04 19.22
N ASN A 63 1.38 -27.41 18.73
CA ASN A 63 0.91 -27.54 17.35
C ASN A 63 1.81 -26.73 16.41
N PHE A 64 2.30 -27.38 15.33
CA PHE A 64 3.27 -26.82 14.40
C PHE A 64 2.83 -26.93 12.95
N ASP A 65 3.22 -25.95 12.15
CA ASP A 65 3.25 -26.01 10.68
C ASP A 65 4.59 -25.44 10.16
N GLU A 66 4.89 -25.62 8.88
CA GLU A 66 6.24 -25.47 8.32
C GLU A 66 6.33 -24.44 7.19
N GLN A 67 7.23 -23.45 7.35
CA GLN A 67 7.73 -22.68 6.21
C GLN A 67 8.90 -23.43 5.59
N ARG A 68 8.72 -23.90 4.36
CA ARG A 68 9.76 -24.57 3.55
C ARG A 68 10.44 -23.59 2.62
N ASN A 69 11.72 -23.82 2.31
CA ASN A 69 12.48 -23.04 1.34
C ASN A 69 11.93 -23.31 -0.07
N PRO A 70 11.38 -22.33 -0.81
CA PRO A 70 10.79 -22.61 -2.12
C PRO A 70 11.82 -23.06 -3.18
N SER A 71 13.12 -22.84 -2.94
CA SER A 71 14.23 -23.22 -3.83
C SER A 71 14.72 -24.67 -3.60
N ASP A 72 14.31 -25.26 -2.48
CA ASP A 72 14.70 -26.58 -2.00
C ASP A 72 13.63 -27.03 -1.00
N HIS A 73 12.47 -27.47 -1.50
CA HIS A 73 11.23 -27.62 -0.70
C HIS A 73 11.29 -28.75 0.35
N ASN A 74 12.32 -29.59 0.27
CA ASN A 74 12.70 -30.54 1.33
C ASN A 74 13.24 -29.82 2.58
N THR A 75 13.92 -28.67 2.42
CA THR A 75 14.46 -27.87 3.53
C THR A 75 13.35 -27.08 4.23
N VAL A 76 13.08 -27.44 5.49
CA VAL A 76 12.22 -26.67 6.40
C VAL A 76 13.05 -25.50 6.96
N LEU A 77 12.65 -24.28 6.61
CA LEU A 77 13.33 -23.05 7.04
C LEU A 77 12.86 -22.61 8.43
N ALA A 78 11.58 -22.76 8.73
CA ALA A 78 11.02 -22.54 10.07
C ALA A 78 9.87 -23.51 10.37
N LYS A 79 9.78 -23.94 11.62
CA LYS A 79 8.58 -24.57 12.20
C LYS A 79 7.92 -23.53 13.09
N TYR A 80 6.64 -23.25 12.86
CA TYR A 80 5.95 -22.17 13.57
C TYR A 80 4.76 -22.71 14.37
N HIS A 81 4.62 -22.22 15.59
CA HIS A 81 3.50 -22.55 16.47
C HIS A 81 2.21 -21.95 15.93
N GLN A 82 1.18 -22.77 15.76
CA GLN A 82 -0.14 -22.29 15.35
C GLN A 82 -0.96 -21.83 16.57
N ALA A 83 -1.59 -20.67 16.47
CA ALA A 83 -2.56 -20.18 17.44
C ALA A 83 -3.93 -20.86 17.27
N ASP A 84 -4.44 -21.44 18.36
CA ASP A 84 -5.83 -21.90 18.47
C ASP A 84 -6.78 -20.77 18.88
N SER A 85 -8.09 -21.03 18.82
CA SER A 85 -9.16 -20.13 19.25
C SER A 85 -8.99 -19.56 20.66
N THR A 86 -8.43 -20.34 21.60
CA THR A 86 -8.20 -19.92 23.00
C THR A 86 -7.06 -18.91 23.09
N LEU A 87 -6.02 -19.09 22.29
CA LEU A 87 -4.91 -18.15 22.18
C LEU A 87 -5.33 -16.87 21.44
N ILE A 88 -6.22 -16.96 20.44
CA ILE A 88 -6.82 -15.78 19.81
C ILE A 88 -7.66 -14.98 20.82
N ASP A 89 -8.49 -15.60 21.65
CA ASP A 89 -9.20 -14.90 22.74
C ASP A 89 -8.25 -14.22 23.74
N LYS A 90 -7.11 -14.86 24.03
CA LYS A 90 -6.08 -14.30 24.93
C LYS A 90 -5.37 -13.10 24.29
N ALA A 91 -5.16 -13.14 22.97
CA ALA A 91 -4.61 -12.06 22.17
C ALA A 91 -5.57 -10.87 22.05
N ILE A 92 -6.86 -11.09 21.74
CA ILE A 92 -7.86 -10.02 21.68
C ILE A 92 -7.98 -9.32 23.04
N ARG A 93 -8.21 -10.08 24.12
CA ARG A 93 -8.35 -9.49 25.47
C ARG A 93 -7.12 -8.71 25.92
N GLY A 94 -5.92 -9.21 25.62
CA GLY A 94 -4.67 -8.52 25.98
C GLY A 94 -4.36 -7.31 25.11
N ALA A 95 -4.79 -7.30 23.84
CA ALA A 95 -4.70 -6.13 22.97
C ALA A 95 -5.61 -5.01 23.48
N LEU A 96 -6.87 -5.33 23.76
CA LEU A 96 -7.83 -4.38 24.34
C LEU A 96 -7.36 -3.86 25.70
N ALA A 97 -6.74 -4.70 26.54
CA ALA A 97 -6.15 -4.27 27.82
C ALA A 97 -4.94 -3.33 27.65
N ALA A 98 -4.16 -3.46 26.56
CA ALA A 98 -3.05 -2.56 26.26
C ALA A 98 -3.50 -1.21 25.66
N LYS A 99 -4.63 -1.19 24.92
CA LYS A 99 -5.09 -0.04 24.12
C LYS A 99 -5.12 1.28 24.89
N THR A 100 -5.77 1.35 26.04
CA THR A 100 -5.94 2.62 26.78
C THR A 100 -4.60 3.27 27.17
N LYS A 101 -3.56 2.46 27.46
CA LYS A 101 -2.22 2.99 27.78
C LYS A 101 -1.45 3.38 26.51
N TRP A 102 -1.65 2.65 25.41
CA TRP A 102 -0.96 2.89 24.14
C TRP A 102 -1.51 4.09 23.37
N GLU A 103 -2.83 4.26 23.36
CA GLU A 103 -3.51 5.42 22.77
C GLU A 103 -3.19 6.71 23.53
N ALA A 104 -3.10 6.64 24.87
CA ALA A 104 -2.70 7.76 25.73
C ALA A 104 -1.19 8.08 25.71
N MET A 105 -0.36 7.27 25.05
CA MET A 105 1.05 7.61 24.83
C MET A 105 1.16 8.76 23.81
N PRO A 106 2.00 9.78 24.04
CA PRO A 106 2.23 10.84 23.06
C PRO A 106 2.64 10.32 21.69
N PHE A 107 2.21 11.01 20.64
CA PHE A 107 2.57 10.66 19.27
C PHE A 107 4.09 10.64 19.03
N SER A 108 4.85 11.58 19.62
CA SER A 108 6.32 11.60 19.58
C SER A 108 6.93 10.28 20.04
N ASP A 109 6.38 9.72 21.11
CA ASP A 109 6.93 8.57 21.81
C ASP A 109 6.55 7.28 21.04
N ARG A 110 5.32 7.23 20.49
CA ARG A 110 4.90 6.19 19.53
C ARG A 110 5.76 6.22 18.27
N ALA A 111 5.97 7.39 17.66
CA ALA A 111 6.77 7.56 16.44
C ALA A 111 8.22 7.15 16.64
N THR A 112 8.81 7.48 17.79
CA THR A 112 10.19 7.10 18.15
C THR A 112 10.41 5.58 18.10
N ILE A 113 9.42 4.76 18.46
CA ILE A 113 9.50 3.29 18.33
C ILE A 113 9.65 2.88 16.85
N PHE A 114 8.82 3.41 15.94
CA PHE A 114 8.90 3.04 14.52
C PHE A 114 10.13 3.61 13.81
N LEU A 115 10.58 4.81 14.21
CA LEU A 115 11.84 5.38 13.72
C LEU A 115 13.07 4.58 14.20
N LYS A 116 13.05 4.09 15.45
CA LYS A 116 14.06 3.15 15.95
C LYS A 116 14.00 1.79 15.25
N ALA A 117 12.80 1.28 14.95
CA ALA A 117 12.64 0.06 14.14
C ALA A 117 13.25 0.22 12.74
N ALA A 118 13.05 1.39 12.12
CA ALA A 118 13.63 1.73 10.81
C ALA A 118 15.18 1.80 10.86
N ASP A 119 15.77 2.40 11.89
CA ASP A 119 17.24 2.39 12.08
C ASP A 119 17.79 0.97 12.34
N LEU A 120 17.15 0.22 13.23
CA LEU A 120 17.50 -1.18 13.52
C LEU A 120 17.45 -2.05 12.27
N LEU A 121 16.46 -1.86 11.39
CA LEU A 121 16.33 -2.58 10.13
C LEU A 121 17.35 -2.12 9.08
N ALA A 122 17.51 -0.81 8.87
CA ALA A 122 18.47 -0.26 7.90
C ALA A 122 19.92 -0.69 8.21
N ASN A 123 20.25 -0.83 9.49
CA ASN A 123 21.58 -1.17 10.00
C ASN A 123 21.67 -2.60 10.54
N LYS A 124 21.39 -2.79 11.85
CA LYS A 124 21.68 -4.03 12.62
C LYS A 124 21.09 -5.30 12.02
N TYR A 125 19.88 -5.22 11.47
CA TYR A 125 19.09 -6.38 11.05
C TYR A 125 19.00 -6.58 9.54
N ARG A 126 19.44 -5.62 8.71
CA ARG A 126 19.25 -5.59 7.24
C ARG A 126 19.45 -6.97 6.60
N TYR A 127 20.66 -7.50 6.71
CA TYR A 127 21.02 -8.76 6.08
C TYR A 127 20.34 -10.00 6.70
N LYS A 128 19.95 -9.96 7.98
CA LYS A 128 19.17 -11.04 8.63
C LYS A 128 17.78 -11.14 8.02
N VAL A 129 17.08 -10.01 7.85
CA VAL A 129 15.72 -9.97 7.28
C VAL A 129 15.75 -10.22 5.77
N LEU A 130 16.73 -9.67 5.06
CA LEU A 130 16.96 -10.01 3.65
C LEU A 130 17.20 -11.51 3.45
N ALA A 131 18.10 -12.13 4.22
CA ALA A 131 18.40 -13.57 4.10
C ALA A 131 17.16 -14.44 4.37
N ALA A 132 16.36 -14.11 5.40
CA ALA A 132 15.08 -14.78 5.65
C ALA A 132 14.08 -14.59 4.52
N THR A 133 14.03 -13.40 3.92
CA THR A 133 13.13 -13.08 2.79
C THR A 133 13.55 -13.80 1.51
N MET A 134 14.85 -13.86 1.22
CA MET A 134 15.40 -14.61 0.08
C MET A 134 15.08 -16.11 0.20
N LEU A 135 15.52 -16.74 1.29
CA LEU A 135 15.36 -18.18 1.53
C LEU A 135 13.91 -18.61 1.74
N GLY A 136 13.10 -17.75 2.38
CA GLY A 136 11.73 -18.08 2.78
C GLY A 136 10.67 -17.74 1.74
N GLN A 137 10.90 -16.73 0.90
CA GLN A 137 9.91 -16.25 -0.08
C GLN A 137 10.38 -16.37 -1.54
N GLY A 138 11.63 -16.82 -1.79
CA GLY A 138 12.16 -17.05 -3.14
C GLY A 138 12.67 -15.78 -3.84
N LYS A 139 13.08 -14.75 -3.09
CA LYS A 139 13.60 -13.49 -3.66
C LYS A 139 15.09 -13.56 -3.98
N ASN A 140 15.51 -12.91 -5.08
CA ASN A 140 16.92 -12.58 -5.29
C ASN A 140 17.34 -11.37 -4.42
N ALA A 141 18.64 -11.08 -4.31
CA ALA A 141 19.15 -10.04 -3.41
C ALA A 141 18.52 -8.66 -3.64
N TRP A 142 18.41 -8.22 -4.90
CA TRP A 142 17.78 -6.93 -5.23
C TRP A 142 16.29 -6.90 -4.86
N GLN A 143 15.55 -7.97 -5.14
CA GLN A 143 14.12 -8.05 -4.81
C GLN A 143 13.86 -8.14 -3.30
N ALA A 144 14.81 -8.67 -2.52
CA ALA A 144 14.72 -8.72 -1.06
C ALA A 144 15.12 -7.39 -0.41
N GLU A 145 16.09 -6.67 -0.97
CA GLU A 145 16.54 -5.35 -0.50
C GLU A 145 15.43 -4.29 -0.63
N ILE A 146 14.90 -4.10 -1.84
CA ILE A 146 13.89 -3.07 -2.12
C ILE A 146 12.53 -3.31 -1.44
N ASP A 147 12.34 -4.49 -0.83
CA ASP A 147 11.18 -4.88 -0.03
C ASP A 147 11.56 -4.87 1.45
N ALA A 148 12.26 -5.91 1.88
CA ALA A 148 12.43 -6.25 3.28
C ALA A 148 13.38 -5.32 4.04
N CYS A 149 14.11 -4.45 3.35
CA CYS A 149 14.70 -3.26 3.94
C CYS A 149 13.99 -1.99 3.46
N ASP A 150 14.22 -1.55 2.22
CA ASP A 150 14.01 -0.14 1.85
C ASP A 150 12.54 0.29 1.95
N GLU A 151 11.62 -0.48 1.34
CA GLU A 151 10.18 -0.19 1.41
C GLU A 151 9.64 -0.24 2.86
N LEU A 152 10.16 -1.14 3.71
CA LEU A 152 9.73 -1.25 5.11
C LEU A 152 10.28 -0.12 5.99
N VAL A 153 11.56 0.21 5.82
CA VAL A 153 12.23 1.36 6.46
C VAL A 153 11.49 2.64 6.09
N ASP A 154 11.15 2.81 4.81
CA ASP A 154 10.41 3.97 4.34
C ASP A 154 8.96 3.98 4.81
N PHE A 155 8.25 2.85 4.87
CA PHE A 155 6.91 2.82 5.48
C PHE A 155 6.95 3.32 6.92
N TRP A 156 7.89 2.86 7.75
CA TRP A 156 7.99 3.31 9.14
C TRP A 156 8.40 4.78 9.28
N ARG A 157 9.32 5.27 8.43
CA ARG A 157 9.72 6.70 8.39
C ARG A 157 8.58 7.60 7.87
N PHE A 158 8.09 7.36 6.67
CA PHE A 158 7.09 8.23 6.02
C PHE A 158 5.72 8.18 6.72
N ASN A 159 5.28 7.04 7.27
CA ASN A 159 4.02 7.01 8.05
C ASN A 159 4.12 7.89 9.31
N ALA A 160 5.31 8.02 9.93
CA ALA A 160 5.50 8.95 11.05
C ALA A 160 5.37 10.41 10.58
N LYS A 161 5.96 10.78 9.44
CA LYS A 161 5.79 12.11 8.81
C LYS A 161 4.33 12.40 8.45
N TYR A 162 3.62 11.48 7.80
CA TYR A 162 2.20 11.68 7.46
C TYR A 162 1.31 11.80 8.70
N ALA A 163 1.63 11.08 9.79
CA ALA A 163 0.93 11.23 11.05
C ALA A 163 1.18 12.61 11.67
N GLU A 164 2.42 13.10 11.70
CA GLU A 164 2.76 14.46 12.15
C GLU A 164 2.01 15.52 11.33
N GLU A 165 2.07 15.42 10.00
CA GLU A 165 1.37 16.31 9.06
C GLU A 165 -0.16 16.30 9.32
N LEU A 166 -0.76 15.15 9.60
CA LEU A 166 -2.18 15.00 9.94
C LEU A 166 -2.54 15.56 11.32
N TYR A 167 -1.78 15.24 12.38
CA TYR A 167 -2.02 15.79 13.73
C TYR A 167 -1.88 17.33 13.76
N SER A 168 -1.11 17.91 12.84
CA SER A 168 -0.99 19.38 12.70
C SER A 168 -2.23 20.06 12.10
N GLN A 169 -3.13 19.33 11.44
CA GLN A 169 -4.33 19.91 10.83
C GLN A 169 -5.37 20.24 11.90
N GLN A 170 -5.87 21.48 11.90
CA GLN A 170 -6.86 22.00 12.86
C GLN A 170 -7.85 22.95 12.18
N PRO A 171 -9.02 23.24 12.80
CA PRO A 171 -10.03 24.12 12.20
C PRO A 171 -9.49 25.54 11.91
N PRO A 172 -9.50 26.01 10.65
CA PRO A 172 -8.83 27.26 10.26
C PRO A 172 -9.58 28.54 10.68
N LYS A 173 -10.79 28.42 11.24
CA LYS A 173 -11.60 29.53 11.71
C LYS A 173 -12.36 29.14 12.98
N ASN A 174 -12.59 30.13 13.83
CA ASN A 174 -13.38 30.01 15.06
C ASN A 174 -14.33 31.21 15.16
N SER A 175 -15.53 30.98 15.70
CA SER A 175 -16.47 32.07 16.02
C SER A 175 -15.95 32.91 17.20
N PRO A 176 -16.31 34.21 17.31
CA PRO A 176 -15.95 35.03 18.46
C PRO A 176 -16.37 34.37 19.79
N GLY A 177 -15.43 34.27 20.74
CA GLY A 177 -15.66 33.61 22.02
C GLY A 177 -15.68 32.07 21.97
N VAL A 178 -15.28 31.45 20.86
CA VAL A 178 -15.20 29.99 20.69
C VAL A 178 -13.77 29.57 20.33
N TRP A 179 -13.32 28.40 20.78
CA TRP A 179 -12.12 27.73 20.30
C TRP A 179 -12.40 26.25 20.04
N ASN A 180 -12.35 25.86 18.77
CA ASN A 180 -12.51 24.48 18.31
C ASN A 180 -11.14 23.81 18.18
N ARG A 181 -11.10 22.50 18.46
CA ARG A 181 -9.95 21.61 18.26
C ARG A 181 -10.42 20.26 17.72
N VAL A 182 -9.60 19.63 16.89
CA VAL A 182 -9.82 18.26 16.39
C VAL A 182 -8.83 17.32 17.04
N GLU A 183 -9.33 16.21 17.58
CA GLU A 183 -8.54 15.11 18.12
C GLU A 183 -8.65 13.90 17.18
N TYR A 184 -7.49 13.31 16.85
CA TYR A 184 -7.34 12.15 15.99
C TYR A 184 -7.14 10.92 16.89
N ARG A 185 -8.24 10.30 17.32
CA ARG A 185 -8.24 9.12 18.21
C ARG A 185 -8.03 7.84 17.42
N ALA A 186 -7.48 6.80 18.03
CA ALA A 186 -7.46 5.48 17.42
C ALA A 186 -8.90 4.92 17.31
N LEU A 187 -9.06 3.87 16.50
CA LEU A 187 -10.34 3.15 16.40
C LEU A 187 -10.67 2.49 17.74
N GLU A 188 -11.94 2.50 18.14
CA GLU A 188 -12.42 1.78 19.33
C GLU A 188 -12.47 0.27 19.03
N GLY A 189 -11.78 -0.54 19.84
CA GLY A 189 -11.61 -1.97 19.59
C GLY A 189 -10.19 -2.33 19.13
N PHE A 190 -10.06 -3.36 18.27
CA PHE A 190 -8.78 -3.85 17.74
C PHE A 190 -8.77 -3.99 16.21
N VAL A 191 -7.57 -3.90 15.61
CA VAL A 191 -7.32 -4.08 14.18
C VAL A 191 -6.85 -5.51 13.93
N PHE A 192 -7.34 -6.15 12.86
CA PHE A 192 -6.86 -7.43 12.37
C PHE A 192 -6.01 -7.23 11.12
N ALA A 193 -4.72 -7.51 11.22
CA ALA A 193 -3.76 -7.41 10.13
C ALA A 193 -3.51 -8.80 9.51
N VAL A 194 -3.86 -8.96 8.23
CA VAL A 194 -3.69 -10.20 7.47
C VAL A 194 -2.72 -9.94 6.34
N SER A 195 -1.47 -10.43 6.49
CA SER A 195 -0.39 -10.10 5.57
C SER A 195 -0.11 -11.21 4.54
N PRO A 196 0.34 -10.85 3.31
CA PRO A 196 0.62 -11.79 2.24
C PRO A 196 2.01 -12.44 2.42
N PHE A 197 2.42 -13.24 1.43
CA PHE A 197 3.77 -13.80 1.37
C PHE A 197 4.76 -12.92 0.59
N ASN A 198 4.27 -12.06 -0.30
CA ASN A 198 5.07 -11.56 -1.42
C ASN A 198 5.92 -10.32 -1.10
N PHE A 199 5.61 -9.61 -0.01
CA PHE A 199 6.39 -8.49 0.50
C PHE A 199 6.43 -8.53 2.04
N THR A 200 7.64 -8.53 2.58
CA THR A 200 7.93 -8.40 4.00
C THR A 200 7.62 -6.97 4.48
N ALA A 201 7.78 -5.96 3.61
CA ALA A 201 7.40 -4.57 3.86
C ALA A 201 5.90 -4.38 4.06
N ILE A 202 5.08 -4.96 3.18
CA ILE A 202 3.62 -4.94 3.33
C ILE A 202 3.25 -5.55 4.68
N ALA A 203 3.84 -6.68 5.06
CA ALA A 203 3.54 -7.31 6.34
C ALA A 203 3.90 -6.44 7.56
N GLY A 204 5.06 -5.78 7.57
CA GLY A 204 5.44 -4.84 8.62
C GLY A 204 4.65 -3.52 8.62
N ASN A 205 4.18 -3.05 7.46
CA ASN A 205 3.34 -1.86 7.33
C ASN A 205 1.89 -2.11 7.77
N LEU A 206 1.31 -3.27 7.42
CA LEU A 206 -0.05 -3.66 7.81
C LEU A 206 -0.25 -3.65 9.34
N VAL A 207 0.81 -3.91 10.12
CA VAL A 207 0.80 -3.78 11.58
C VAL A 207 1.33 -2.44 12.09
N GLY A 208 2.36 -1.89 11.44
CA GLY A 208 3.04 -0.67 11.90
C GLY A 208 2.17 0.58 11.79
N ALA A 209 1.49 0.78 10.65
CA ALA A 209 0.61 1.93 10.44
C ALA A 209 -0.53 2.02 11.48
N PRO A 210 -1.36 0.98 11.73
CA PRO A 210 -2.39 1.06 12.78
C PRO A 210 -1.79 1.25 14.17
N ALA A 211 -0.71 0.55 14.51
CA ALA A 211 -0.08 0.66 15.82
C ALA A 211 0.45 2.08 16.09
N LEU A 212 1.16 2.69 15.13
CA LEU A 212 1.65 4.08 15.21
C LEU A 212 0.53 5.10 15.49
N MET A 213 -0.67 4.87 14.94
CA MET A 213 -1.86 5.70 15.21
C MET A 213 -2.52 5.46 16.57
N GLY A 214 -1.96 4.61 17.43
CA GLY A 214 -2.49 4.29 18.76
C GLY A 214 -3.48 3.12 18.79
N ASN A 215 -3.68 2.42 17.65
CA ASN A 215 -4.48 1.20 17.63
C ASN A 215 -3.70 0.01 18.20
N VAL A 216 -4.42 -1.08 18.51
CA VAL A 216 -3.84 -2.37 18.90
C VAL A 216 -4.21 -3.43 17.86
N VAL A 217 -3.31 -4.38 17.61
CA VAL A 217 -3.31 -5.18 16.39
C VAL A 217 -3.16 -6.68 16.69
N LEU A 218 -3.99 -7.51 16.07
CA LEU A 218 -3.74 -8.95 15.90
C LEU A 218 -3.13 -9.18 14.51
N TRP A 219 -1.90 -9.67 14.46
CA TRP A 219 -1.19 -9.97 13.22
C TRP A 219 -1.25 -11.47 12.91
N LYS A 220 -1.96 -11.81 11.83
CA LYS A 220 -1.92 -13.13 11.21
C LYS A 220 -1.00 -13.08 9.97
N PRO A 221 0.26 -13.53 10.08
CA PRO A 221 1.17 -13.59 8.92
C PRO A 221 0.78 -14.69 7.92
N SER A 222 1.31 -14.59 6.70
CA SER A 222 1.26 -15.70 5.74
C SER A 222 2.25 -16.82 6.12
N PRO A 223 1.85 -18.10 6.09
CA PRO A 223 2.73 -19.25 6.34
C PRO A 223 4.03 -19.23 5.54
N ALA A 224 3.98 -18.73 4.30
CA ALA A 224 5.13 -18.68 3.39
C ALA A 224 6.04 -17.44 3.58
N ALA A 225 5.81 -16.65 4.63
CA ALA A 225 6.67 -15.53 5.04
C ALA A 225 6.86 -15.47 6.57
N THR A 226 6.58 -16.55 7.30
CA THR A 226 6.57 -16.53 8.78
C THR A 226 7.90 -16.13 9.41
N LEU A 227 9.05 -16.55 8.86
CA LEU A 227 10.37 -16.26 9.43
C LEU A 227 10.80 -14.80 9.26
N SER A 228 10.63 -14.22 8.07
CA SER A 228 10.92 -12.80 7.82
C SER A 228 9.99 -11.91 8.63
N ASN A 229 8.70 -12.25 8.68
CA ASN A 229 7.72 -11.59 9.55
C ASN A 229 8.06 -11.71 11.04
N TRP A 230 8.57 -12.86 11.49
CA TRP A 230 9.06 -13.03 12.86
C TRP A 230 10.28 -12.14 13.15
N PHE A 231 11.24 -12.02 12.24
CA PHE A 231 12.38 -11.12 12.42
C PHE A 231 11.96 -9.64 12.40
N VAL A 232 10.96 -9.25 11.61
CA VAL A 232 10.33 -7.92 11.70
C VAL A 232 9.65 -7.71 13.06
N TYR A 233 9.02 -8.73 13.61
CA TYR A 233 8.44 -8.67 14.95
C TYR A 233 9.52 -8.55 16.06
N GLU A 234 10.64 -9.27 15.95
CA GLU A 234 11.80 -9.11 16.85
C GLU A 234 12.38 -7.68 16.81
N ILE A 235 12.42 -7.04 15.64
CA ILE A 235 12.85 -5.64 15.50
C ILE A 235 11.88 -4.71 16.23
N LEU A 236 10.56 -4.91 16.09
CA LEU A 236 9.56 -4.10 16.79
C LEU A 236 9.63 -4.27 18.32
N LEU A 237 9.92 -5.48 18.81
CA LEU A 237 10.17 -5.74 20.23
C LEU A 237 11.42 -4.99 20.73
N GLU A 238 12.56 -5.06 20.03
CA GLU A 238 13.77 -4.30 20.42
C GLU A 238 13.59 -2.79 20.27
N ALA A 239 12.80 -2.34 19.30
CA ALA A 239 12.43 -0.95 19.13
C ALA A 239 11.59 -0.42 20.31
N GLY A 240 10.88 -1.30 21.03
CA GLY A 240 10.17 -0.99 22.27
C GLY A 240 8.64 -1.02 22.16
N ILE A 241 8.06 -1.74 21.20
CA ILE A 241 6.60 -1.89 21.09
C ILE A 241 6.03 -2.50 22.40
N PRO A 242 5.06 -1.87 23.08
CA PRO A 242 4.59 -2.38 24.37
C PRO A 242 3.86 -3.72 24.28
N ALA A 243 3.98 -4.53 25.32
CA ALA A 243 3.29 -5.81 25.45
C ALA A 243 1.78 -5.70 25.18
N GLY A 244 1.28 -6.50 24.24
CA GLY A 244 -0.13 -6.54 23.82
C GLY A 244 -0.49 -5.60 22.66
N VAL A 245 0.34 -4.61 22.31
CA VAL A 245 0.01 -3.63 21.24
C VAL A 245 -0.02 -4.28 19.85
N ILE A 246 0.90 -5.20 19.57
CA ILE A 246 0.86 -6.05 18.38
C ILE A 246 1.01 -7.50 18.86
N GLN A 247 0.04 -8.36 18.55
CA GLN A 247 0.01 -9.77 18.90
C GLN A 247 0.40 -10.60 17.67
N PHE A 248 1.44 -11.44 17.75
CA PHE A 248 1.88 -12.29 16.64
C PHE A 248 1.18 -13.65 16.72
N VAL A 249 0.21 -13.87 15.83
CA VAL A 249 -0.69 -15.05 15.83
C VAL A 249 -0.70 -15.76 14.47
N PRO A 250 0.41 -16.40 14.07
CA PRO A 250 0.42 -17.37 12.97
C PRO A 250 -0.49 -18.57 13.29
N GLY A 251 -1.04 -19.23 12.26
CA GLY A 251 -1.97 -20.35 12.43
C GLY A 251 -3.01 -20.49 11.31
N PRO A 252 -4.01 -21.37 11.44
CA PRO A 252 -5.03 -21.62 10.42
C PRO A 252 -5.86 -20.37 10.12
N ALA A 253 -5.98 -20.00 8.84
CA ALA A 253 -6.72 -18.79 8.46
C ALA A 253 -8.24 -18.85 8.76
N PRO A 254 -8.97 -19.96 8.55
CA PRO A 254 -10.42 -20.00 8.81
C PRO A 254 -10.75 -19.75 10.28
N GLU A 255 -10.13 -20.48 11.20
CA GLU A 255 -10.37 -20.40 12.65
C GLU A 255 -10.05 -19.01 13.22
N ILE A 256 -8.89 -18.45 12.87
CA ILE A 256 -8.49 -17.11 13.33
C ILE A 256 -9.47 -16.05 12.81
N CYS A 257 -9.86 -16.12 11.53
CA CYS A 257 -10.82 -15.18 10.95
C CYS A 257 -12.22 -15.32 11.56
N GLU A 258 -12.70 -16.55 11.80
CA GLU A 258 -13.97 -16.81 12.47
C GLU A 258 -13.98 -16.20 13.87
N ARG A 259 -12.93 -16.46 14.68
CA ARG A 259 -12.87 -15.98 16.06
C ARG A 259 -12.73 -14.46 16.16
N VAL A 260 -11.98 -13.86 15.24
CA VAL A 260 -11.85 -12.39 15.14
C VAL A 260 -13.16 -11.74 14.70
N LEU A 261 -13.78 -12.23 13.63
CA LEU A 261 -14.99 -11.61 13.07
C LEU A 261 -16.26 -11.87 13.90
N ALA A 262 -16.23 -12.83 14.82
CA ALA A 262 -17.28 -13.04 15.82
C ALA A 262 -17.20 -12.05 17.01
N ASN A 263 -16.11 -11.30 17.17
CA ASN A 263 -15.88 -10.46 18.35
C ASN A 263 -16.49 -9.04 18.19
N PRO A 264 -17.23 -8.51 19.18
CA PRO A 264 -17.89 -7.20 19.08
C PRO A 264 -16.92 -6.01 19.11
N ASP A 265 -15.69 -6.21 19.58
CA ASP A 265 -14.63 -5.20 19.66
C ASP A 265 -13.74 -5.21 18.39
N PHE A 266 -14.11 -5.93 17.33
CA PHE A 266 -13.43 -5.90 16.03
C PHE A 266 -13.68 -4.54 15.33
N ALA A 267 -12.61 -3.77 15.13
CA ALA A 267 -12.69 -2.38 14.67
C ALA A 267 -12.23 -2.16 13.21
N SER A 268 -11.34 -3.02 12.71
CA SER A 268 -10.81 -2.87 11.35
C SER A 268 -10.16 -4.15 10.81
N LEU A 269 -10.32 -4.40 9.51
CA LEU A 269 -9.51 -5.32 8.73
C LEU A 269 -8.47 -4.51 7.94
N HIS A 270 -7.19 -4.86 8.10
CA HIS A 270 -6.09 -4.35 7.28
C HIS A 270 -5.49 -5.53 6.51
N PHE A 271 -5.83 -5.65 5.23
CA PHE A 271 -5.61 -6.86 4.43
C PHE A 271 -4.68 -6.62 3.24
N THR A 272 -3.85 -7.61 2.91
CA THR A 272 -3.35 -7.77 1.54
C THR A 272 -3.28 -9.25 1.17
N GLY A 273 -3.84 -9.62 0.01
CA GLY A 273 -4.00 -11.02 -0.38
C GLY A 273 -4.96 -11.21 -1.56
N SER A 274 -5.53 -12.40 -1.73
CA SER A 274 -6.35 -12.68 -2.91
C SER A 274 -7.75 -12.05 -2.85
N THR A 275 -8.21 -11.60 -4.01
CA THR A 275 -9.51 -10.95 -4.24
C THR A 275 -10.68 -11.78 -3.72
N ASN A 276 -10.61 -13.11 -3.81
CA ASN A 276 -11.67 -14.01 -3.36
C ASN A 276 -11.72 -14.12 -1.83
N VAL A 277 -10.57 -14.13 -1.14
CA VAL A 277 -10.52 -14.11 0.33
C VAL A 277 -11.02 -12.77 0.85
N PHE A 278 -10.57 -11.66 0.26
CA PHE A 278 -11.03 -10.32 0.65
C PHE A 278 -12.55 -10.15 0.50
N ARG A 279 -13.12 -10.59 -0.64
CA ARG A 279 -14.57 -10.60 -0.87
C ARG A 279 -15.33 -11.50 0.09
N LYS A 280 -14.73 -12.60 0.58
CA LYS A 280 -15.34 -13.43 1.64
C LYS A 280 -15.35 -12.66 2.96
N LEU A 281 -14.19 -12.15 3.41
CA LEU A 281 -14.08 -11.42 4.68
C LEU A 281 -15.01 -10.19 4.71
N TRP A 282 -15.14 -9.45 3.61
CA TRP A 282 -16.08 -8.32 3.52
C TRP A 282 -17.53 -8.77 3.72
N LYS A 283 -17.94 -9.90 3.10
CA LYS A 283 -19.28 -10.49 3.32
C LYS A 283 -19.46 -10.98 4.75
N ASP A 284 -18.46 -11.63 5.32
CA ASP A 284 -18.48 -12.10 6.71
C ASP A 284 -18.67 -10.94 7.70
N ILE A 285 -17.97 -9.81 7.47
CA ILE A 285 -18.14 -8.56 8.23
C ILE A 285 -19.54 -7.98 8.04
N GLY A 286 -20.03 -7.88 6.80
CA GLY A 286 -21.37 -7.36 6.49
C GLY A 286 -22.49 -8.17 7.15
N ASN A 287 -22.37 -9.51 7.15
CA ASN A 287 -23.31 -10.42 7.79
C ASN A 287 -23.29 -10.33 9.33
N ASN A 288 -22.21 -9.82 9.91
CA ASN A 288 -22.03 -9.66 11.36
C ASN A 288 -22.25 -8.22 11.83
N ILE A 289 -22.68 -7.29 10.97
CA ILE A 289 -22.56 -5.85 11.23
C ILE A 289 -23.26 -5.36 12.51
N GLU A 290 -24.37 -5.99 12.90
CA GLU A 290 -25.13 -5.70 14.14
C GLU A 290 -24.40 -6.10 15.44
N LYS A 291 -23.32 -6.89 15.35
CA LYS A 291 -22.56 -7.39 16.51
C LYS A 291 -21.47 -6.42 16.96
N TYR A 292 -20.99 -5.54 16.08
CA TYR A 292 -19.82 -4.69 16.34
C TYR A 292 -20.21 -3.38 17.03
N ARG A 293 -19.38 -2.88 17.96
CA ARG A 293 -19.61 -1.57 18.62
C ARG A 293 -19.58 -0.39 17.66
N SER A 294 -18.86 -0.53 16.57
CA SER A 294 -18.68 0.47 15.51
C SER A 294 -18.58 -0.24 14.17
N TYR A 295 -18.99 0.44 13.10
CA TYR A 295 -18.82 -0.06 11.73
C TYR A 295 -17.33 -0.35 11.45
N PRO A 296 -16.94 -1.63 11.22
CA PRO A 296 -15.53 -1.95 11.08
C PRO A 296 -14.96 -1.38 9.78
N ARG A 297 -13.77 -0.79 9.89
CA ARG A 297 -13.08 -0.18 8.76
C ARG A 297 -12.32 -1.23 7.95
N ILE A 298 -12.50 -1.27 6.63
CA ILE A 298 -11.88 -2.27 5.77
C ILE A 298 -10.89 -1.58 4.84
N VAL A 299 -9.59 -1.81 5.06
CA VAL A 299 -8.53 -1.55 4.06
C VAL A 299 -8.18 -2.89 3.42
N GLY A 300 -8.12 -2.93 2.09
CA GLY A 300 -7.56 -4.09 1.41
C GLY A 300 -6.98 -3.78 0.04
N GLU A 301 -5.74 -4.17 -0.18
CA GLU A 301 -5.14 -4.27 -1.51
C GLU A 301 -5.17 -5.74 -1.97
N THR A 302 -5.53 -5.98 -3.22
CA THR A 302 -5.76 -7.34 -3.76
C THR A 302 -5.07 -7.54 -5.12
N GLY A 303 -5.60 -8.43 -5.94
CA GLY A 303 -4.96 -8.87 -7.17
C GLY A 303 -4.92 -7.83 -8.30
N GLY A 304 -4.11 -8.10 -9.31
CA GLY A 304 -3.93 -7.25 -10.48
C GLY A 304 -3.84 -8.03 -11.78
N LYS A 305 -4.31 -7.41 -12.87
CA LYS A 305 -4.06 -7.87 -14.25
C LYS A 305 -3.44 -6.74 -15.05
N ASN A 306 -2.20 -6.42 -14.67
CA ASN A 306 -1.52 -5.19 -15.04
C ASN A 306 -1.01 -5.24 -16.47
N PHE A 307 -1.08 -4.09 -17.15
CA PHE A 307 -0.90 -4.01 -18.60
C PHE A 307 0.26 -3.11 -19.00
N HIS A 308 0.89 -3.40 -20.15
CA HIS A 308 1.66 -2.42 -20.93
C HIS A 308 0.95 -2.18 -22.26
N VAL A 309 0.88 -0.93 -22.72
CA VAL A 309 0.43 -0.55 -24.08
C VAL A 309 1.57 0.16 -24.80
N LEU A 310 1.91 -0.26 -26.01
CA LEU A 310 2.92 0.38 -26.87
C LEU A 310 2.22 1.09 -28.02
N HIS A 311 2.35 2.42 -28.10
CA HIS A 311 1.79 3.25 -29.18
C HIS A 311 2.76 3.37 -30.37
N LYS A 312 2.23 3.36 -31.61
CA LYS A 312 2.97 3.46 -32.89
C LYS A 312 4.05 4.55 -32.97
N SER A 313 3.97 5.59 -32.13
CA SER A 313 4.95 6.68 -32.00
C SER A 313 6.34 6.29 -31.47
N LEU A 314 6.56 5.05 -31.03
CA LEU A 314 7.86 4.60 -30.54
C LEU A 314 8.83 4.37 -31.71
N ASP A 315 10.05 4.87 -31.56
CA ASP A 315 11.19 4.47 -32.40
C ASP A 315 11.93 3.26 -31.77
N ARG A 316 13.00 2.80 -32.44
CA ARG A 316 13.79 1.63 -31.98
C ARG A 316 14.32 1.76 -30.55
N SER A 317 14.61 2.98 -30.06
CA SER A 317 15.01 3.18 -28.67
C SER A 317 13.83 3.03 -27.70
N GLY A 318 12.65 3.53 -28.09
CA GLY A 318 11.41 3.40 -27.33
C GLY A 318 10.90 1.95 -27.24
N VAL A 319 10.94 1.20 -28.34
CA VAL A 319 10.57 -0.23 -28.38
C VAL A 319 11.54 -1.08 -27.55
N HIS A 320 12.84 -0.82 -27.63
CA HIS A 320 13.86 -1.50 -26.82
C HIS A 320 13.65 -1.27 -25.30
N ASN A 321 13.39 -0.01 -24.90
CA ASN A 321 13.04 0.31 -23.51
C ASN A 321 11.75 -0.44 -23.08
N ALA A 322 10.71 -0.44 -23.92
CA ALA A 322 9.47 -1.16 -23.62
C ALA A 322 9.68 -2.67 -23.47
N ALA A 323 10.60 -3.28 -24.23
CA ALA A 323 10.96 -4.70 -24.09
C ALA A 323 11.64 -4.98 -22.74
N ILE A 324 12.73 -4.25 -22.42
CA ILE A 324 13.43 -4.36 -21.12
C ILE A 324 12.47 -4.16 -19.94
N GLN A 325 11.63 -3.13 -20.02
CA GLN A 325 10.67 -2.81 -18.96
C GLN A 325 9.55 -3.84 -18.86
N THR A 326 9.18 -4.52 -19.96
CA THR A 326 8.26 -5.66 -19.92
C THR A 326 8.90 -6.90 -19.29
N ILE A 327 10.15 -7.23 -19.62
CA ILE A 327 10.91 -8.32 -18.96
C ILE A 327 10.97 -8.08 -17.44
N ARG A 328 11.36 -6.86 -17.02
CA ARG A 328 11.41 -6.50 -15.59
C ARG A 328 10.03 -6.47 -14.93
N GLY A 329 9.03 -5.94 -15.63
CA GLY A 329 7.65 -5.84 -15.13
C GLY A 329 6.98 -7.20 -14.94
N ALA A 330 7.26 -8.17 -15.81
CA ALA A 330 6.67 -9.51 -15.80
C ALA A 330 7.45 -10.52 -14.93
N PHE A 331 8.78 -10.49 -14.96
CA PHE A 331 9.59 -11.60 -14.45
C PHE A 331 10.42 -11.27 -13.19
N GLU A 332 10.54 -10.00 -12.79
CA GLU A 332 11.14 -9.69 -11.47
C GLU A 332 10.32 -10.34 -10.35
N TYR A 333 11.01 -11.05 -9.45
CA TYR A 333 10.38 -11.87 -8.42
C TYR A 333 9.34 -12.87 -8.97
N GLN A 334 9.67 -13.49 -10.12
CA GLN A 334 8.86 -14.53 -10.74
C GLN A 334 7.41 -14.09 -11.04
N GLY A 335 7.18 -12.80 -11.30
CA GLY A 335 5.83 -12.26 -11.51
C GLY A 335 4.92 -12.28 -10.27
N GLN A 336 5.46 -12.57 -9.08
CA GLN A 336 4.71 -12.69 -7.82
C GLN A 336 4.46 -11.31 -7.16
N LYS A 337 4.29 -10.27 -7.96
CA LYS A 337 3.95 -8.90 -7.52
C LYS A 337 2.51 -8.61 -7.92
N CYS A 338 1.72 -8.00 -7.04
CA CYS A 338 0.35 -7.58 -7.37
C CYS A 338 0.33 -6.66 -8.60
N SER A 339 1.41 -5.88 -8.81
CA SER A 339 1.65 -4.97 -9.93
C SER A 339 2.33 -5.57 -11.16
N ALA A 340 2.64 -6.88 -11.17
CA ALA A 340 3.38 -7.54 -12.25
C ALA A 340 2.67 -7.44 -13.60
N THR A 341 3.42 -7.03 -14.63
CA THR A 341 2.94 -6.94 -16.01
C THR A 341 2.63 -8.34 -16.53
N SER A 342 1.38 -8.60 -16.93
CA SER A 342 0.99 -9.93 -17.43
C SER A 342 0.14 -9.91 -18.71
N ARG A 343 -0.22 -8.72 -19.22
CA ARG A 343 -0.81 -8.52 -20.55
C ARG A 343 -0.15 -7.33 -21.25
N VAL A 344 0.14 -7.46 -22.55
CA VAL A 344 0.85 -6.44 -23.34
C VAL A 344 0.13 -6.24 -24.66
N TYR A 345 -0.12 -4.98 -25.03
CA TYR A 345 -0.81 -4.59 -26.24
C TYR A 345 0.13 -3.78 -27.13
N VAL A 346 0.47 -4.30 -28.31
CA VAL A 346 1.53 -3.75 -29.17
C VAL A 346 0.96 -3.34 -30.52
N ALA A 347 1.25 -2.12 -30.98
CA ALA A 347 0.90 -1.72 -32.33
C ALA A 347 1.60 -2.65 -33.34
N ASP A 348 0.87 -3.15 -34.33
CA ASP A 348 1.34 -4.07 -35.37
C ASP A 348 2.64 -3.59 -36.05
N ASN A 349 2.73 -2.29 -36.34
CA ASN A 349 3.92 -1.65 -36.91
C ASN A 349 5.19 -1.72 -36.04
N LEU A 350 5.06 -2.11 -34.77
CA LEU A 350 6.16 -2.31 -33.81
C LEU A 350 6.38 -3.79 -33.46
N LEU A 351 5.43 -4.69 -33.78
CA LEU A 351 5.36 -6.05 -33.24
C LEU A 351 6.63 -6.87 -33.50
N THR A 352 7.13 -6.88 -34.73
CA THR A 352 8.33 -7.64 -35.12
C THR A 352 9.55 -7.21 -34.32
N GLN A 353 9.76 -5.90 -34.15
CA GLN A 353 10.88 -5.35 -33.41
C GLN A 353 10.72 -5.49 -31.89
N PHE A 354 9.48 -5.47 -31.39
CA PHE A 354 9.22 -5.76 -29.99
C PHE A 354 9.49 -7.24 -29.68
N LYS A 355 9.04 -8.18 -30.52
CA LYS A 355 9.39 -9.61 -30.40
C LYS A 355 10.91 -9.83 -30.52
N GLU A 356 11.59 -9.16 -31.46
CA GLU A 356 13.06 -9.18 -31.60
C GLU A 356 13.77 -8.88 -30.26
N PHE A 357 13.51 -7.70 -29.67
CA PHE A 357 14.16 -7.29 -28.43
C PHE A 357 13.71 -8.12 -27.22
N LEU A 358 12.43 -8.47 -27.13
CA LEU A 358 11.92 -9.22 -25.98
C LEU A 358 12.52 -10.63 -25.90
N LEU A 359 12.73 -11.29 -27.05
CA LEU A 359 13.43 -12.58 -27.13
C LEU A 359 14.94 -12.43 -26.86
N GLN A 360 15.57 -11.35 -27.35
CA GLN A 360 16.99 -11.06 -27.05
C GLN A 360 17.24 -10.83 -25.55
N GLU A 361 16.35 -10.13 -24.84
CA GLU A 361 16.46 -9.96 -23.39
C GLU A 361 16.07 -11.23 -22.61
N HIS A 362 15.05 -11.97 -23.07
CA HIS A 362 14.62 -13.25 -22.49
C HIS A 362 15.76 -14.28 -22.46
N ALA A 363 16.52 -14.40 -23.56
CA ALA A 363 17.63 -15.34 -23.68
C ALA A 363 18.80 -15.08 -22.71
N LYS A 364 18.83 -13.94 -22.00
CA LYS A 364 19.83 -13.60 -20.97
C LYS A 364 19.39 -14.01 -19.55
N ILE A 365 18.15 -14.45 -19.37
CA ILE A 365 17.56 -14.63 -18.05
C ILE A 365 18.02 -15.96 -17.42
N SER A 366 18.62 -15.85 -16.23
CA SER A 366 18.98 -16.98 -15.38
C SER A 366 17.87 -17.31 -14.37
N VAL A 367 17.55 -18.60 -14.23
CA VAL A 367 16.58 -19.14 -13.28
C VAL A 367 17.28 -20.18 -12.40
N GLY A 368 17.13 -20.09 -11.08
CA GLY A 368 17.72 -21.06 -10.16
C GLY A 368 17.59 -20.66 -8.69
N THR A 369 18.37 -21.31 -7.82
CA THR A 369 18.36 -20.99 -6.39
C THR A 369 18.74 -19.54 -6.09
N VAL A 370 18.19 -19.00 -5.00
CA VAL A 370 18.52 -17.68 -4.45
C VAL A 370 19.90 -17.62 -3.78
N GLU A 371 20.64 -18.73 -3.75
CA GLU A 371 21.95 -18.90 -3.10
C GLU A 371 23.12 -18.98 -4.10
N GLY A 372 24.36 -19.13 -3.60
CA GLY A 372 25.52 -19.57 -4.38
C GLY A 372 26.32 -18.48 -5.11
N TRP A 373 25.73 -17.30 -5.34
CA TRP A 373 26.34 -16.14 -6.02
C TRP A 373 27.39 -15.38 -5.17
N TYR A 374 27.92 -16.01 -4.12
CA TYR A 374 28.71 -15.40 -3.03
C TYR A 374 30.11 -14.87 -3.43
N SER A 375 30.46 -14.92 -4.71
CA SER A 375 31.76 -14.52 -5.28
C SER A 375 31.52 -13.88 -6.66
N PHE A 376 32.39 -14.11 -7.65
CA PHE A 376 32.26 -13.68 -9.04
C PHE A 376 31.06 -14.32 -9.79
N VAL A 377 30.45 -15.36 -9.24
CA VAL A 377 29.24 -16.01 -9.80
C VAL A 377 28.06 -15.01 -9.77
N PRO A 378 27.39 -14.74 -10.91
CA PRO A 378 26.22 -13.85 -10.93
C PRO A 378 25.03 -14.45 -10.16
N ALA A 379 24.16 -13.59 -9.64
CA ALA A 379 22.89 -14.03 -9.04
C ALA A 379 21.89 -14.44 -10.12
N ASN A 380 21.01 -15.40 -9.82
CA ASN A 380 19.88 -15.74 -10.70
C ASN A 380 18.88 -14.59 -10.73
N PHE A 381 18.36 -14.26 -11.92
CA PHE A 381 17.34 -13.23 -12.07
C PHE A 381 15.99 -13.68 -11.49
N LEU A 382 15.57 -14.92 -11.82
CA LEU A 382 14.43 -15.58 -11.17
C LEU A 382 14.90 -16.58 -10.11
N GLY A 383 14.25 -16.52 -8.96
CA GLY A 383 14.13 -17.63 -8.03
C GLY A 383 12.98 -18.59 -8.39
N PRO A 384 12.51 -19.40 -7.44
CA PRO A 384 11.32 -20.25 -7.56
C PRO A 384 10.00 -19.48 -7.32
N VAL A 385 8.85 -20.03 -7.73
CA VAL A 385 7.55 -19.57 -7.21
C VAL A 385 7.33 -20.08 -5.77
N ILE A 386 6.44 -19.44 -5.01
CA ILE A 386 6.41 -19.54 -3.55
C ILE A 386 6.13 -20.95 -2.98
N ASN A 387 5.27 -21.73 -3.63
CA ASN A 387 4.89 -23.06 -3.17
C ASN A 387 4.27 -23.91 -4.29
N LYS A 388 4.02 -25.20 -3.99
CA LYS A 388 3.40 -26.17 -4.90
C LYS A 388 2.05 -25.71 -5.48
N ALA A 389 1.19 -25.06 -4.70
CA ALA A 389 -0.10 -24.56 -5.18
C ALA A 389 0.05 -23.41 -6.19
N ALA A 390 1.03 -22.53 -6.00
CA ALA A 390 1.40 -21.51 -7.00
C ALA A 390 2.00 -22.17 -8.25
N PHE A 391 2.88 -23.16 -8.08
CA PHE A 391 3.49 -23.91 -9.18
C PHE A 391 2.44 -24.59 -10.07
N ASP A 392 1.55 -25.40 -9.49
CA ASP A 392 0.51 -26.12 -10.24
C ASP A 392 -0.49 -25.17 -10.89
N LYS A 393 -0.82 -24.05 -10.22
CA LYS A 393 -1.62 -22.98 -10.83
C LYS A 393 -0.94 -22.45 -12.09
N VAL A 394 0.29 -21.95 -12.00
CA VAL A 394 1.01 -21.36 -13.15
C VAL A 394 1.21 -22.37 -14.27
N LYS A 395 1.60 -23.61 -13.94
CA LYS A 395 1.71 -24.75 -14.85
C LYS A 395 0.42 -25.02 -15.63
N SER A 396 -0.76 -24.86 -15.01
CA SER A 396 -2.05 -25.01 -15.69
C SER A 396 -2.40 -23.86 -16.66
N TYR A 397 -1.87 -22.65 -16.46
CA TYR A 397 -2.00 -21.56 -17.44
C TYR A 397 -1.03 -21.71 -18.61
N ILE A 398 0.17 -22.23 -18.36
CA ILE A 398 1.12 -22.55 -19.43
C ILE A 398 0.55 -23.64 -20.32
N LYS A 399 0.14 -24.77 -19.74
CA LYS A 399 -0.52 -25.87 -20.47
C LYS A 399 -1.75 -25.40 -21.26
N TRP A 400 -2.62 -24.62 -20.62
CA TRP A 400 -3.78 -24.05 -21.33
C TRP A 400 -3.38 -23.24 -22.57
N ALA A 401 -2.23 -22.55 -22.57
CA ALA A 401 -1.73 -21.80 -23.73
C ALA A 401 -0.88 -22.65 -24.71
N GLU A 402 -0.49 -23.87 -24.33
CA GLU A 402 0.04 -24.90 -25.24
C GLU A 402 -1.12 -25.62 -25.98
N ASP A 403 -2.30 -25.67 -25.37
CA ASP A 403 -3.52 -26.35 -25.85
C ASP A 403 -4.54 -25.39 -26.56
N ASP A 404 -4.23 -24.09 -26.75
CA ASP A 404 -5.15 -23.03 -27.23
C ASP A 404 -4.80 -22.55 -28.65
N ASP A 405 -5.66 -22.82 -29.64
CA ASP A 405 -5.45 -22.50 -31.08
C ASP A 405 -5.24 -21.00 -31.37
N GLU A 406 -5.60 -20.10 -30.46
CA GLU A 406 -5.40 -18.65 -30.58
C GLU A 406 -4.11 -18.14 -29.93
N SER A 407 -3.30 -19.03 -29.34
CA SER A 407 -2.09 -18.72 -28.56
C SER A 407 -0.84 -19.45 -29.06
N ASP A 408 0.34 -18.91 -28.74
CA ASP A 408 1.66 -19.43 -29.12
C ASP A 408 2.69 -19.13 -28.00
N VAL A 409 3.36 -20.16 -27.50
CA VAL A 409 4.37 -20.04 -26.44
C VAL A 409 5.74 -19.70 -27.04
N ILE A 410 5.88 -18.45 -27.49
CA ILE A 410 7.07 -17.97 -28.21
C ILE A 410 8.38 -17.99 -27.39
N ALA A 411 8.31 -18.13 -26.06
CA ALA A 411 9.47 -18.42 -25.22
C ALA A 411 9.09 -19.01 -23.86
N GLY A 412 9.97 -19.83 -23.27
CA GLY A 412 9.81 -20.38 -21.92
C GLY A 412 9.07 -21.72 -21.90
N GLY A 413 7.90 -21.78 -21.27
CA GLY A 413 7.03 -22.96 -21.21
C GLY A 413 7.45 -24.03 -20.20
N THR A 414 8.74 -24.28 -20.02
CA THR A 414 9.21 -25.38 -19.15
C THR A 414 9.20 -25.05 -17.65
N TYR A 415 9.03 -26.10 -16.84
CA TYR A 415 8.90 -26.04 -15.38
C TYR A 415 9.43 -27.33 -14.74
N ASP A 416 9.96 -27.22 -13.52
CA ASP A 416 10.47 -28.34 -12.72
C ASP A 416 10.14 -28.10 -11.23
N ASP A 417 9.54 -29.09 -10.58
CA ASP A 417 9.28 -29.13 -9.14
C ASP A 417 10.00 -30.28 -8.41
N SER A 418 10.99 -30.92 -9.03
CA SER A 418 11.78 -32.01 -8.45
C SER A 418 12.51 -31.63 -7.15
N LYS A 419 12.99 -30.39 -7.06
CA LYS A 419 13.75 -29.87 -5.90
C LYS A 419 13.18 -28.58 -5.31
N GLY A 420 12.86 -27.62 -6.16
CA GLY A 420 12.26 -26.33 -5.81
C GLY A 420 11.29 -25.94 -6.93
N TYR A 421 10.42 -24.97 -6.69
CA TYR A 421 9.31 -24.69 -7.60
C TYR A 421 9.73 -23.77 -8.76
N PHE A 422 10.51 -24.28 -9.70
CA PHE A 422 11.11 -23.48 -10.77
C PHE A 422 10.26 -23.48 -12.05
N ILE A 423 9.97 -22.29 -12.58
CA ILE A 423 9.21 -22.09 -13.82
C ILE A 423 9.99 -21.11 -14.67
N GLN A 424 10.22 -21.44 -15.94
CA GLN A 424 10.91 -20.54 -16.86
C GLN A 424 10.04 -19.31 -17.16
N PRO A 425 10.62 -18.11 -17.32
CA PRO A 425 9.90 -16.93 -17.77
C PRO A 425 9.20 -17.24 -19.09
N THR A 426 7.88 -17.21 -19.11
CA THR A 426 7.07 -17.66 -20.24
C THR A 426 6.44 -16.45 -20.93
N ILE A 427 6.68 -16.36 -22.24
CA ILE A 427 6.12 -15.33 -23.11
C ILE A 427 5.13 -16.02 -24.04
N ILE A 428 3.87 -15.65 -23.93
CA ILE A 428 2.78 -16.10 -24.80
C ILE A 428 2.47 -14.97 -25.79
N PHE A 429 2.31 -15.29 -27.07
CA PHE A 429 1.63 -14.43 -28.03
C PHE A 429 0.20 -14.94 -28.25
N THR A 430 -0.77 -14.07 -28.44
CA THR A 430 -2.15 -14.46 -28.73
C THR A 430 -2.84 -13.50 -29.70
N ASN A 431 -3.62 -14.08 -30.61
CA ASN A 431 -4.50 -13.33 -31.51
C ASN A 431 -5.79 -12.89 -30.79
N ASN A 432 -6.10 -13.46 -29.62
CA ASN A 432 -7.29 -13.13 -28.84
C ASN A 432 -6.95 -12.20 -27.66
N PRO A 433 -7.23 -10.88 -27.74
CA PRO A 433 -6.93 -9.92 -26.67
C PRO A 433 -7.85 -10.05 -25.43
N LYS A 434 -8.75 -11.04 -25.42
CA LYS A 434 -9.60 -11.47 -24.30
C LYS A 434 -9.34 -12.93 -23.90
N SER A 435 -8.24 -13.54 -24.35
CA SER A 435 -7.87 -14.92 -23.99
C SER A 435 -7.73 -15.09 -22.47
N LYS A 436 -7.78 -16.33 -21.99
CA LYS A 436 -7.74 -16.65 -20.56
C LYS A 436 -6.53 -16.02 -19.87
N THR A 437 -5.36 -16.10 -20.50
CA THR A 437 -4.10 -15.52 -19.98
C THR A 437 -4.02 -14.00 -20.14
N MET A 438 -4.86 -13.36 -20.96
CA MET A 438 -5.05 -11.90 -20.98
C MET A 438 -5.99 -11.40 -19.87
N VAL A 439 -6.92 -12.22 -19.38
CA VAL A 439 -7.97 -11.82 -18.42
C VAL A 439 -7.68 -12.25 -16.97
N GLU A 440 -7.23 -13.48 -16.75
CA GLU A 440 -7.10 -14.08 -15.41
C GLU A 440 -5.75 -13.77 -14.73
N GLU A 441 -5.78 -13.53 -13.42
CA GLU A 441 -4.56 -13.29 -12.63
C GLU A 441 -3.80 -14.60 -12.40
N ILE A 442 -2.61 -14.70 -13.00
CA ILE A 442 -1.75 -15.89 -12.92
C ILE A 442 -0.92 -15.87 -11.63
N PHE A 443 -0.26 -14.74 -11.32
CA PHE A 443 0.65 -14.57 -10.17
C PHE A 443 1.90 -15.47 -10.25
N GLY A 444 2.52 -15.50 -11.43
CA GLY A 444 3.73 -16.25 -11.77
C GLY A 444 4.42 -15.63 -12.99
N PRO A 445 5.55 -16.18 -13.47
CA PRO A 445 6.39 -15.56 -14.50
C PRO A 445 5.83 -15.82 -15.90
N VAL A 446 4.62 -15.32 -16.18
CA VAL A 446 3.91 -15.50 -17.45
C VAL A 446 3.36 -14.16 -17.92
N VAL A 447 3.75 -13.75 -19.13
CA VAL A 447 3.24 -12.54 -19.80
C VAL A 447 2.65 -12.89 -21.16
N THR A 448 1.46 -12.35 -21.44
CA THR A 448 0.78 -12.56 -22.72
C THR A 448 0.80 -11.27 -23.55
N ILE A 449 1.08 -11.40 -24.84
CA ILE A 449 1.21 -10.31 -25.81
C ILE A 449 0.15 -10.47 -26.87
N SER A 450 -0.60 -9.41 -27.14
CA SER A 450 -1.49 -9.33 -28.29
C SER A 450 -1.21 -8.06 -29.11
N SER A 451 -1.41 -8.13 -30.41
CA SER A 451 -1.18 -7.01 -31.33
C SER A 451 -2.47 -6.33 -31.75
N TYR A 452 -2.41 -5.02 -31.98
CA TYR A 452 -3.54 -4.23 -32.50
C TYR A 452 -3.08 -3.39 -33.70
N ALA A 453 -4.00 -3.10 -34.63
CA ALA A 453 -3.70 -2.26 -35.79
C ALA A 453 -3.32 -0.83 -35.34
N ALA A 454 -2.23 -0.28 -35.88
CA ALA A 454 -1.65 0.97 -35.41
C ALA A 454 -2.60 2.21 -35.46
N ASP A 455 -3.68 2.17 -36.22
CA ASP A 455 -4.75 3.18 -36.25
C ASP A 455 -5.81 2.97 -35.15
N LYS A 456 -6.10 1.72 -34.74
CA LYS A 456 -7.08 1.34 -33.71
C LYS A 456 -6.60 1.53 -32.26
N TYR A 457 -5.83 2.59 -32.00
CA TYR A 457 -5.27 2.87 -30.68
C TYR A 457 -6.36 3.10 -29.61
N GLU A 458 -7.31 4.00 -29.86
CA GLU A 458 -8.39 4.31 -28.88
C GLU A 458 -9.30 3.12 -28.60
N GLU A 459 -9.71 2.39 -29.64
CA GLU A 459 -10.47 1.14 -29.52
C GLU A 459 -9.74 0.10 -28.65
N THR A 460 -8.40 0.01 -28.81
CA THR A 460 -7.55 -0.84 -27.97
C THR A 460 -7.45 -0.32 -26.53
N LEU A 461 -7.45 0.99 -26.28
CA LEU A 461 -7.48 1.54 -24.92
C LEU A 461 -8.79 1.21 -24.20
N HIS A 462 -9.93 1.25 -24.89
CA HIS A 462 -11.22 0.80 -24.36
C HIS A 462 -11.19 -0.70 -24.03
N LEU A 463 -10.65 -1.52 -24.92
CA LEU A 463 -10.43 -2.96 -24.68
C LEU A 463 -9.51 -3.23 -23.47
N VAL A 464 -8.39 -2.49 -23.34
CA VAL A 464 -7.47 -2.56 -22.20
C VAL A 464 -8.19 -2.23 -20.89
N ASN A 465 -9.07 -1.22 -20.92
CA ASN A 465 -9.90 -0.78 -19.81
C ASN A 465 -11.00 -1.79 -19.44
N GLU A 466 -11.56 -2.54 -20.39
CA GLU A 466 -12.76 -3.38 -20.18
C GLU A 466 -12.48 -4.87 -19.97
N SER A 467 -11.38 -5.42 -20.54
CA SER A 467 -11.11 -6.87 -20.50
C SER A 467 -10.90 -7.47 -19.10
N THR A 468 -10.78 -6.68 -18.01
CA THR A 468 -10.51 -7.24 -16.68
C THR A 468 -11.25 -6.52 -15.55
N GLN A 469 -11.60 -7.26 -14.51
CA GLN A 469 -12.18 -6.72 -13.26
C GLN A 469 -11.18 -5.93 -12.39
N TYR A 470 -9.90 -5.84 -12.80
CA TYR A 470 -8.80 -5.30 -12.01
C TYR A 470 -8.40 -3.89 -12.49
N ALA A 471 -7.83 -3.09 -11.58
CA ALA A 471 -7.33 -1.75 -11.89
C ALA A 471 -6.19 -1.31 -10.95
N LEU A 472 -5.18 -2.18 -10.78
CA LEU A 472 -4.02 -1.91 -9.91
C LEU A 472 -2.97 -1.05 -10.62
N THR A 473 -2.17 -1.62 -11.53
CA THR A 473 -1.16 -0.87 -12.28
C THR A 473 -1.26 -1.06 -13.80
N GLY A 474 -0.68 -0.12 -14.54
CA GLY A 474 -0.53 -0.22 -15.99
C GLY A 474 0.37 0.87 -16.54
N SER A 475 0.94 0.65 -17.72
CA SER A 475 1.87 1.60 -18.35
C SER A 475 1.56 1.84 -19.82
N LEU A 476 1.84 3.05 -20.28
CA LEU A 476 1.80 3.45 -21.68
C LEU A 476 3.18 3.88 -22.17
N PHE A 477 3.67 3.21 -23.20
CA PHE A 477 4.90 3.54 -23.89
C PHE A 477 4.57 4.32 -25.17
N ALA A 478 4.92 5.60 -25.19
CA ALA A 478 4.64 6.54 -26.27
C ALA A 478 5.63 7.73 -26.27
N LYS A 479 5.97 8.25 -27.45
CA LYS A 479 6.65 9.56 -27.59
C LYS A 479 5.67 10.69 -27.94
N ASP A 480 4.58 10.35 -28.60
CA ASP A 480 3.50 11.28 -28.93
C ASP A 480 2.75 11.76 -27.67
N ARG A 481 2.60 13.08 -27.55
CA ARG A 481 1.93 13.75 -26.42
C ARG A 481 0.41 13.66 -26.50
N GLU A 482 -0.18 13.61 -27.69
CA GLU A 482 -1.63 13.48 -27.87
C GLU A 482 -2.07 12.08 -27.46
N ALA A 483 -1.41 11.04 -27.96
CA ALA A 483 -1.62 9.67 -27.50
C ALA A 483 -1.45 9.49 -25.97
N ILE A 484 -0.49 10.17 -25.33
CA ILE A 484 -0.34 10.14 -23.86
C ILE A 484 -1.56 10.74 -23.16
N VAL A 485 -2.12 11.85 -23.67
CA VAL A 485 -3.31 12.50 -23.10
C VAL A 485 -4.56 11.62 -23.31
N ILE A 486 -4.75 11.07 -24.51
CA ILE A 486 -5.83 10.14 -24.84
C ILE A 486 -5.76 8.88 -23.96
N GLY A 487 -4.58 8.25 -23.87
CA GLY A 487 -4.34 7.08 -23.03
C GLY A 487 -4.63 7.34 -21.55
N ASN A 488 -4.14 8.45 -20.99
CA ASN A 488 -4.43 8.86 -19.61
C ASN A 488 -5.93 9.14 -19.38
N ASN A 489 -6.65 9.66 -20.39
CA ASN A 489 -8.08 9.92 -20.28
C ASN A 489 -8.92 8.63 -20.27
N ILE A 490 -8.66 7.69 -21.19
CA ILE A 490 -9.43 6.44 -21.33
C ILE A 490 -9.05 5.45 -20.21
N LEU A 491 -7.76 5.33 -19.88
CA LEU A 491 -7.26 4.38 -18.88
C LEU A 491 -7.30 4.90 -17.43
N ARG A 492 -7.85 6.10 -17.19
CA ARG A 492 -7.95 6.76 -15.87
C ARG A 492 -8.45 5.84 -14.74
N ASN A 493 -9.41 4.96 -15.07
CA ASN A 493 -10.03 4.03 -14.11
C ASN A 493 -9.55 2.57 -14.29
N ALA A 494 -8.54 2.33 -15.14
CA ALA A 494 -7.97 1.01 -15.45
C ALA A 494 -6.66 0.73 -14.69
N ALA A 495 -6.04 1.73 -14.07
CA ALA A 495 -4.88 1.59 -13.21
C ALA A 495 -4.87 2.68 -12.12
N GLY A 496 -4.82 2.28 -10.84
CA GLY A 496 -4.63 3.20 -9.72
C GLY A 496 -3.20 3.77 -9.65
N ASN A 497 -2.20 3.05 -10.17
CA ASN A 497 -0.86 3.58 -10.45
C ASN A 497 -0.56 3.43 -11.96
N PHE A 498 -0.64 4.54 -12.69
CA PHE A 498 -0.43 4.60 -14.13
C PHE A 498 0.95 5.20 -14.46
N TYR A 499 1.70 4.52 -15.33
CA TYR A 499 3.09 4.85 -15.66
C TYR A 499 3.21 5.27 -17.14
N ILE A 500 4.21 6.11 -17.46
CA ILE A 500 4.52 6.53 -18.83
C ILE A 500 5.98 6.17 -19.13
N ASN A 501 6.22 5.36 -20.16
CA ASN A 501 7.54 4.90 -20.61
C ASN A 501 8.40 4.12 -19.57
N ASP A 502 7.81 3.66 -18.46
CA ASP A 502 8.45 2.84 -17.42
C ASP A 502 7.61 1.56 -17.15
N LYS A 503 8.16 0.57 -16.45
CA LYS A 503 7.45 -0.68 -16.09
C LYS A 503 6.32 -0.43 -15.09
N SER A 504 5.28 -1.27 -15.11
CA SER A 504 4.12 -1.16 -14.21
C SER A 504 4.38 -1.54 -12.73
N THR A 505 5.64 -1.63 -12.27
CA THR A 505 6.04 -2.18 -10.96
C THR A 505 7.04 -1.29 -10.22
N GLY A 506 7.21 -1.51 -8.92
CA GLY A 506 8.26 -0.85 -8.13
C GLY A 506 7.94 0.61 -7.80
N ALA A 507 6.73 0.85 -7.30
CA ALA A 507 6.40 2.10 -6.62
C ALA A 507 7.27 2.26 -5.37
N VAL A 508 7.74 3.48 -5.12
CA VAL A 508 8.54 3.86 -3.95
C VAL A 508 7.68 4.69 -3.00
N VAL A 509 7.76 4.38 -1.71
CA VAL A 509 7.04 5.10 -0.64
C VAL A 509 7.45 6.58 -0.66
N GLY A 510 6.50 7.49 -0.44
CA GLY A 510 6.75 8.93 -0.58
C GLY A 510 6.76 9.45 -2.02
N GLN A 511 6.88 8.59 -3.04
CA GLN A 511 7.00 8.99 -4.45
C GLN A 511 5.80 8.56 -5.31
N GLN A 512 5.36 7.30 -5.23
CA GLN A 512 4.20 6.80 -5.98
C GLN A 512 3.23 5.99 -5.09
N PRO A 513 2.41 6.65 -4.24
CA PRO A 513 1.46 5.98 -3.34
C PRO A 513 0.68 4.85 -4.01
N PHE A 514 0.74 3.65 -3.42
CA PHE A 514 0.38 2.41 -4.10
C PHE A 514 -1.02 1.94 -3.73
N GLY A 515 -1.85 1.64 -4.73
CA GLY A 515 -3.15 0.99 -4.53
C GLY A 515 -4.04 0.99 -5.78
N GLY A 516 -5.06 0.15 -5.80
CA GLY A 516 -5.89 -0.09 -6.99
C GLY A 516 -7.40 -0.12 -6.72
N GLY A 517 -8.18 0.30 -7.72
CA GLY A 517 -9.65 0.25 -7.66
C GLY A 517 -10.25 -1.06 -8.20
N ARG A 518 -11.59 -1.09 -8.34
CA ARG A 518 -12.36 -2.26 -8.84
C ARG A 518 -12.10 -3.51 -7.98
N GLY A 519 -11.74 -4.63 -8.59
CA GLY A 519 -11.31 -5.86 -7.90
C GLY A 519 -9.89 -5.83 -7.35
N SER A 520 -9.15 -4.72 -7.48
CA SER A 520 -7.77 -4.61 -6.99
C SER A 520 -7.62 -4.02 -5.59
N GLY A 521 -8.69 -3.50 -4.98
CA GLY A 521 -8.65 -3.04 -3.59
C GLY A 521 -9.61 -1.92 -3.27
N THR A 522 -9.41 -1.33 -2.09
CA THR A 522 -10.10 -0.14 -1.59
C THR A 522 -9.42 1.16 -2.02
N ASN A 523 -8.17 1.09 -2.52
CA ASN A 523 -7.40 2.24 -3.01
C ASN A 523 -7.13 3.32 -1.95
N ASP A 524 -6.94 2.94 -0.69
CA ASP A 524 -6.57 3.85 0.42
C ASP A 524 -5.14 4.42 0.29
N LYS A 525 -4.37 3.92 -0.70
CA LYS A 525 -3.01 4.33 -1.07
C LYS A 525 -1.98 4.15 0.04
N ALA A 526 -1.44 2.94 0.12
CA ALA A 526 -0.30 2.62 0.97
C ALA A 526 0.90 3.53 0.67
N GLY A 527 1.59 3.95 1.73
CA GLY A 527 2.70 4.91 1.62
C GLY A 527 2.24 6.36 1.43
N SER A 528 1.05 6.72 1.94
CA SER A 528 0.54 8.10 1.95
C SER A 528 -0.40 8.39 3.12
N TRP A 529 -0.72 9.67 3.31
CA TRP A 529 -1.62 10.16 4.36
C TRP A 529 -3.05 9.58 4.30
N SER A 530 -3.54 9.13 3.14
CA SER A 530 -4.90 8.56 3.04
C SER A 530 -5.03 7.18 3.69
N LEU A 531 -3.94 6.38 3.73
CA LEU A 531 -3.92 5.17 4.57
C LEU A 531 -3.94 5.54 6.06
N VAL A 532 -3.19 6.57 6.44
CA VAL A 532 -3.05 6.99 7.85
C VAL A 532 -4.36 7.57 8.40
N ILE A 533 -5.06 8.41 7.64
CA ILE A 533 -6.34 9.01 8.08
C ILE A 533 -7.46 7.96 8.24
N PHE A 534 -7.39 6.85 7.50
CA PHE A 534 -8.32 5.73 7.62
C PHE A 534 -8.19 4.97 8.96
N LEU A 535 -7.12 5.21 9.72
CA LEU A 535 -6.83 4.54 11.00
C LEU A 535 -7.24 5.38 12.24
N PHE A 536 -7.97 6.48 12.02
CA PHE A 536 -8.44 7.39 13.08
C PHE A 536 -9.97 7.59 13.14
N TYR A 537 -10.51 7.68 14.36
CA TYR A 537 -11.79 8.35 14.64
C TYR A 537 -11.56 9.81 15.03
N PHE A 538 -12.22 10.72 14.32
CA PHE A 538 -12.25 12.12 14.70
C PHE A 538 -13.04 12.33 16.00
N PHE A 539 -12.64 13.35 16.76
CA PHE A 539 -13.41 13.93 17.84
C PHE A 539 -13.28 15.44 17.80
N TRP A 540 -14.39 16.15 18.00
CA TRP A 540 -14.45 17.60 17.94
C TRP A 540 -14.66 18.15 19.34
N PHE A 541 -13.74 19.01 19.78
CA PHE A 541 -13.84 19.69 21.06
C PHE A 541 -14.06 21.19 20.86
N THR A 542 -15.13 21.72 21.46
CA THR A 542 -15.47 23.15 21.41
C THR A 542 -15.39 23.76 22.81
N LEU A 543 -14.48 24.70 23.03
CA LEU A 543 -14.50 25.58 24.20
C LEU A 543 -15.30 26.84 23.88
N VAL A 544 -16.18 27.26 24.79
CA VAL A 544 -16.96 28.51 24.68
C VAL A 544 -16.65 29.39 25.89
N PHE A 545 -16.10 30.57 25.66
CA PHE A 545 -15.53 31.45 26.69
C PHE A 545 -16.55 32.36 27.41
N ASN A 546 -17.86 32.04 27.37
CA ASN A 546 -18.91 32.96 27.83
C ASN A 546 -20.07 32.25 28.54
N MET A 547 -19.84 31.70 29.74
CA MET A 547 -20.93 31.41 30.67
C MET A 547 -20.55 31.41 32.16
N LEU A 548 -19.77 32.39 32.65
CA LEU A 548 -19.64 32.69 34.09
C LEU A 548 -19.10 34.11 34.33
N PHE A 549 -19.34 34.67 35.52
CA PHE A 549 -18.83 35.95 36.03
C PHE A 549 -19.17 37.24 35.27
N ARG A 550 -20.48 37.53 35.11
CA ARG A 550 -20.94 38.93 35.06
C ARG A 550 -21.20 39.46 36.47
N VAL A 551 -20.13 39.65 37.25
CA VAL A 551 -20.21 40.32 38.57
C VAL A 551 -20.27 41.83 38.35
N THR A 552 -21.48 42.36 38.15
CA THR A 552 -21.72 43.80 38.23
C THR A 552 -21.65 44.25 39.68
N THR A 553 -20.48 44.72 40.11
CA THR A 553 -20.34 45.58 41.28
C THR A 553 -21.12 46.87 41.03
N ILE A 554 -22.10 47.17 41.89
CA ILE A 554 -22.86 48.42 41.89
C ILE A 554 -22.60 49.11 43.22
N SER A 555 -21.95 50.27 43.19
CA SER A 555 -21.58 51.02 44.40
C SER A 555 -21.52 52.54 44.15
N GLY A 556 -22.67 53.20 44.33
CA GLY A 556 -22.82 54.67 44.44
C GLY A 556 -22.68 55.50 43.14
N PHE A 557 -23.22 56.72 43.06
CA PHE A 557 -24.30 57.38 43.83
C PHE A 557 -24.85 58.58 42.98
N PRO A 558 -25.75 59.48 43.42
CA PRO A 558 -27.02 59.77 42.72
C PRO A 558 -27.09 61.10 41.93
N LEU A 559 -28.23 61.34 41.25
CA LEU A 559 -28.95 62.64 41.29
C LEU A 559 -30.38 62.61 40.65
N GLN A 560 -31.41 62.61 41.52
CA GLN A 560 -32.71 63.33 41.42
C GLN A 560 -33.72 63.11 40.21
N PRO A 561 -35.01 63.55 40.31
CA PRO A 561 -36.14 62.65 39.92
C PRO A 561 -37.20 63.16 38.90
N PHE A 562 -37.99 62.20 38.37
CA PHE A 562 -39.45 62.14 38.06
C PHE A 562 -40.25 63.39 37.54
N PRO A 563 -41.28 63.23 36.65
CA PRO A 563 -42.39 62.28 36.86
C PRO A 563 -42.99 61.54 35.64
N ALA A 564 -44.03 60.76 35.96
CA ALA A 564 -44.87 59.83 35.18
C ALA A 564 -45.70 60.48 34.04
N THR A 565 -46.46 59.77 33.17
CA THR A 565 -47.00 58.38 33.25
C THR A 565 -46.81 57.61 31.91
N THR A 566 -47.67 56.80 31.27
CA THR A 566 -49.12 56.47 31.34
C THR A 566 -49.33 54.95 31.06
N LEU A 567 -50.46 54.49 30.50
CA LEU A 567 -50.83 53.06 30.42
C LEU A 567 -50.91 52.47 28.99
N ARG A 568 -50.46 51.21 28.89
CA ARG A 568 -50.92 50.05 28.08
C ARG A 568 -52.06 50.24 27.05
N LEU A 569 -52.00 49.45 25.97
CA LEU A 569 -52.96 48.35 25.69
C LEU A 569 -52.43 47.33 24.62
N ARG A 570 -53.11 46.16 24.47
CA ARG A 570 -52.88 45.08 23.46
C ARG A 570 -54.26 44.58 22.96
N PRO A 571 -54.39 44.03 21.73
CA PRO A 571 -54.44 42.55 21.48
C PRO A 571 -53.51 42.12 20.29
N ARG A 572 -53.17 40.86 19.94
CA ARG A 572 -53.90 39.57 19.69
C ARG A 572 -54.84 39.64 18.45
N HIS A 573 -54.99 38.64 17.55
CA HIS A 573 -54.44 37.26 17.40
C HIS A 573 -54.64 36.72 15.94
N GLN A 574 -53.95 35.63 15.55
CA GLN A 574 -54.29 34.66 14.47
C GLN A 574 -54.28 35.19 12.99
N GLY A 575 -54.22 34.38 11.92
CA GLY A 575 -54.26 32.90 11.77
C GLY A 575 -53.59 32.36 10.47
N GLU A 576 -53.92 31.13 10.06
CA GLU A 576 -53.14 30.20 9.20
C GLU A 576 -53.52 30.11 7.68
N PHE A 577 -52.88 29.17 6.95
CA PHE A 577 -53.30 28.38 5.74
C PHE A 577 -52.78 28.66 4.29
N GLN A 578 -51.89 27.72 3.85
CA GLN A 578 -51.77 27.00 2.55
C GLN A 578 -51.39 27.60 1.15
N ARG A 579 -50.37 26.95 0.56
CA ARG A 579 -50.19 26.37 -0.81
C ARG A 579 -50.69 27.10 -2.09
N GLY A 580 -49.80 27.22 -3.09
CA GLY A 580 -50.12 27.50 -4.52
C GLY A 580 -48.93 27.28 -5.49
N ASP A 581 -49.19 26.86 -6.72
CA ASP A 581 -48.26 26.26 -7.71
C ASP A 581 -47.44 27.23 -8.64
N ARG A 582 -46.28 26.72 -9.14
CA ARG A 582 -45.64 26.85 -10.49
C ARG A 582 -45.21 28.21 -11.12
N VAL A 583 -43.89 28.35 -11.36
CA VAL A 583 -43.16 28.25 -12.69
C VAL A 583 -43.81 28.91 -13.93
N PRO A 584 -43.09 29.68 -14.82
CA PRO A 584 -41.70 29.50 -15.30
C PRO A 584 -40.79 30.76 -15.51
N LEU A 585 -39.57 30.52 -16.03
CA LEU A 585 -38.61 31.49 -16.60
C LEU A 585 -39.03 32.04 -17.99
N PRO A 586 -38.39 33.12 -18.50
CA PRO A 586 -37.50 32.90 -19.66
C PRO A 586 -36.24 33.80 -19.81
N VAL A 587 -35.13 33.16 -20.23
CA VAL A 587 -34.22 33.49 -21.37
C VAL A 587 -33.44 34.84 -21.46
N LYS A 588 -32.22 34.78 -22.03
CA LYS A 588 -31.27 35.88 -22.32
C LYS A 588 -31.70 36.77 -23.52
N PRO A 589 -30.97 37.86 -23.84
CA PRO A 589 -29.89 37.74 -24.84
C PRO A 589 -28.55 38.42 -24.46
N ASP A 590 -27.53 38.24 -25.31
CA ASP A 590 -26.15 38.75 -25.20
C ASP A 590 -25.81 39.58 -26.44
N ILE A 591 -25.28 40.81 -26.27
CA ILE A 591 -24.81 41.69 -27.36
C ILE A 591 -23.52 42.43 -26.95
N ARG A 592 -22.62 42.62 -27.92
CA ARG A 592 -21.22 43.05 -27.74
C ARG A 592 -20.99 44.57 -27.93
N GLY A 593 -20.33 45.19 -26.96
CA GLY A 593 -19.05 45.91 -27.11
C GLY A 593 -18.88 47.20 -27.95
N THR A 594 -18.28 48.22 -27.31
CA THR A 594 -17.42 49.29 -27.88
C THR A 594 -16.49 49.78 -26.73
N ARG A 595 -15.17 49.98 -26.90
CA ARG A 595 -14.44 51.16 -27.45
C ARG A 595 -14.83 52.50 -26.75
N CYS A 596 -13.92 53.40 -26.34
CA CYS A 596 -12.50 53.57 -26.70
C CYS A 596 -11.68 54.47 -25.72
N LEU A 597 -10.35 54.55 -25.97
CA LEU A 597 -9.35 55.59 -25.58
C LEU A 597 -9.18 56.04 -24.10
N HIS A 598 -7.96 55.85 -23.58
CA HIS A 598 -6.99 56.97 -23.50
C HIS A 598 -5.52 56.51 -23.40
N CYS A 599 -4.58 57.39 -23.76
CA CYS A 599 -3.14 57.12 -23.79
C CYS A 599 -2.35 58.08 -22.87
N ARG A 600 -1.28 57.59 -22.22
CA ARG A 600 0.00 58.25 -21.83
C ARG A 600 0.72 57.43 -20.73
N PHE A 601 2.05 57.43 -20.56
CA PHE A 601 3.21 57.57 -21.47
C PHE A 601 4.48 57.34 -20.61
N THR A 602 5.39 56.41 -20.97
CA THR A 602 6.77 56.26 -20.39
C THR A 602 6.88 55.95 -18.87
N LYS A 603 8.00 55.46 -18.29
CA LYS A 603 9.39 55.26 -18.80
C LYS A 603 10.09 54.05 -18.11
N LEU A 604 11.04 53.44 -18.83
CA LEU A 604 12.10 52.50 -18.38
C LEU A 604 13.28 53.28 -17.68
N PRO A 605 14.42 52.71 -17.19
CA PRO A 605 15.10 51.46 -17.65
C PRO A 605 16.02 50.64 -16.66
N LEU A 606 16.74 49.65 -17.23
CA LEU A 606 18.03 49.01 -16.81
C LEU A 606 18.04 48.10 -15.56
N PHE A 607 18.62 46.90 -15.60
CA PHE A 607 20.07 46.64 -15.77
C PHE A 607 20.43 45.28 -16.42
N GLU A 608 21.73 45.04 -16.63
CA GLU A 608 22.38 43.81 -17.13
C GLU A 608 23.58 43.45 -16.20
N SER A 609 24.42 42.43 -16.37
CA SER A 609 24.66 41.43 -17.44
C SER A 609 25.34 40.16 -16.87
N MET A 610 25.54 39.12 -17.71
CA MET A 610 26.41 37.93 -17.47
C MET A 610 25.96 36.97 -16.34
N ASP A 611 26.34 35.69 -16.30
CA ASP A 611 27.57 35.03 -16.79
C ASP A 611 27.36 33.62 -17.40
N ARG A 612 28.42 33.04 -17.99
CA ARG A 612 28.50 31.66 -18.49
C ARG A 612 29.65 30.90 -17.80
N SER A 613 29.38 29.72 -17.24
CA SER A 613 30.43 28.75 -16.92
C SER A 613 30.02 27.32 -17.31
N ILE A 614 30.99 26.53 -17.75
CA ILE A 614 30.83 25.17 -18.26
C ILE A 614 31.68 24.22 -17.41
N ARG A 615 31.08 23.15 -16.89
CA ARG A 615 31.63 21.78 -16.86
C ARG A 615 30.57 20.77 -16.42
#